data_AF-A0A965S1E4-F1
#
_entry.id   AF-A0A965S1E4-F1
#
_cell.length_a   1.000
_cell.length_b   1.000
_cell.length_c   1.000
_cell.angle_alpha   90.00
_cell.angle_beta   90.00
_cell.angle_gamma   90.00
#
_symmetry.space_group_name_H-M   'P 1'
#
loop_
_entity.id
_entity.type
_entity.pdbx_description
1 polymer ?
#
loop_
_entity_poly.entity_id
_entity_poly.type
_entity_poly.pdbx_seq_one_letter_code
_entity_poly.pdbx_strand_id
1 'polypeptide(L)'
;MRVIVLLLFLAWSSFCFSQHALQFDAKTVEAYTPFLLSVHKGPESLSAFKMQYPHEYLLQLWYFSSSFYIRELKENQGPKINPGLIDIRRFEHLRQENSEVVIPLTGFSEEAVLLPTNKLLYKLP
;
A
#
# COMPACT_ATOMS: atom_id res chain seq x y z
N MET A 1 -24.81 -40.50 21.40
CA MET A 1 -23.78 -40.47 20.34
C MET A 1 -24.11 -39.61 19.10
N ARG A 2 -25.13 -38.73 19.11
CA ARG A 2 -25.45 -37.88 17.93
C ARG A 2 -25.00 -36.41 18.06
N VAL A 3 -24.67 -35.95 19.26
CA VAL A 3 -24.32 -34.54 19.53
C VAL A 3 -22.83 -34.24 19.31
N ILE A 4 -21.94 -35.24 19.46
CA ILE A 4 -20.48 -35.06 19.33
C ILE A 4 -20.05 -34.84 17.86
N VAL A 5 -20.79 -35.41 16.90
CA VAL A 5 -20.47 -35.29 15.47
C VAL A 5 -20.76 -33.89 14.93
N LEU A 6 -21.75 -33.18 15.49
CA LEU A 6 -22.11 -31.83 15.03
C LEU A 6 -21.09 -30.76 15.47
N LEU A 7 -20.46 -30.94 16.64
CA LEU A 7 -19.45 -30.00 17.15
C LEU A 7 -18.11 -30.10 16.41
N LEU A 8 -17.76 -31.29 15.90
CA LEU A 8 -16.57 -31.48 15.06
C LEU A 8 -16.73 -30.84 13.66
N PHE A 9 -17.97 -30.70 13.16
CA PHE A 9 -18.22 -30.10 11.86
C PHE A 9 -18.16 -28.56 11.88
N LEU A 10 -18.53 -27.94 13.00
CA LEU A 10 -18.46 -26.48 13.20
C LEU A 10 -17.04 -25.97 13.49
N ALA A 11 -16.12 -26.84 13.92
CA ALA A 11 -14.73 -26.46 14.15
C ALA A 11 -13.90 -26.38 12.85
N TRP A 12 -14.38 -26.94 11.73
CA TRP A 12 -13.62 -27.00 10.49
C TRP A 12 -13.79 -25.79 9.57
N SER A 13 -14.83 -24.96 9.77
CA SER A 13 -15.06 -23.79 8.92
C SER A 13 -14.18 -22.59 9.27
N SER A 14 -13.36 -22.66 10.32
CA SER A 14 -12.66 -21.48 10.86
C SER A 14 -11.28 -21.22 10.29
N PHE A 15 -10.74 -22.01 9.35
CA PHE A 15 -9.36 -21.81 8.89
C PHE A 15 -9.16 -22.08 7.41
N CYS A 16 -9.84 -21.31 6.57
CA CYS A 16 -9.39 -21.08 5.20
C CYS A 16 -9.55 -19.60 4.84
N PHE A 17 -9.05 -18.71 5.71
CA PHE A 17 -8.75 -17.36 5.26
C PHE A 17 -7.46 -17.46 4.44
N SER A 18 -7.62 -17.57 3.12
CA SER A 18 -6.54 -17.54 2.16
C SER A 18 -5.72 -16.27 2.43
N GLN A 19 -4.54 -16.46 3.02
CA GLN A 19 -3.47 -15.48 3.00
C GLN A 19 -3.12 -15.29 1.52
N HIS A 20 -3.79 -14.36 0.83
CA HIS A 20 -3.18 -13.74 -0.34
C HIS A 20 -1.91 -13.08 0.18
N ALA A 21 -0.80 -13.83 0.10
CA ALA A 21 0.50 -13.30 0.38
C ALA A 21 0.65 -12.05 -0.50
N LEU A 22 0.86 -10.90 0.13
CA LEU A 22 1.25 -9.68 -0.56
C LEU A 22 2.50 -9.99 -1.37
N GLN A 23 2.31 -10.20 -2.67
CA GLN A 23 3.39 -10.42 -3.61
C GLN A 23 3.50 -9.16 -4.48
N PHE A 24 4.71 -8.59 -4.48
CA PHE A 24 5.05 -7.46 -5.33
C PHE A 24 6.01 -7.94 -6.41
N ASP A 25 5.78 -7.46 -7.62
CA ASP A 25 6.71 -7.69 -8.71
C ASP A 25 8.01 -6.90 -8.47
N ALA A 26 9.10 -7.34 -9.12
CA ALA A 26 10.41 -6.73 -8.95
C ALA A 26 10.43 -5.23 -9.34
N LYS A 27 9.61 -4.80 -10.31
CA LYS A 27 9.60 -3.40 -10.76
C LYS A 27 8.96 -2.50 -9.72
N THR A 28 7.87 -2.94 -9.07
CA THR A 28 7.29 -2.20 -7.95
C THR A 28 8.29 -2.07 -6.81
N VAL A 29 8.98 -3.15 -6.44
CA VAL A 29 10.00 -3.08 -5.38
C VAL A 29 11.08 -2.07 -5.75
N GLU A 30 11.61 -2.14 -6.97
CA GLU A 30 12.66 -1.24 -7.46
C GLU A 30 12.22 0.23 -7.47
N ALA A 31 11.01 0.52 -7.96
CA ALA A 31 10.49 1.88 -8.07
C ALA A 31 10.31 2.57 -6.71
N TYR A 32 9.89 1.83 -5.68
CA TYR A 32 9.59 2.38 -4.35
C TYR A 32 10.71 2.18 -3.33
N THR A 33 11.75 1.40 -3.65
CA THR A 33 12.92 1.21 -2.78
C THR A 33 13.64 2.53 -2.47
N PRO A 34 13.90 3.46 -3.42
CA PRO A 34 14.52 4.75 -3.11
C PRO A 34 13.79 5.53 -2.02
N PHE A 35 12.46 5.52 -2.06
CA PHE A 35 11.65 6.16 -1.04
C PHE A 35 11.74 5.45 0.31
N LEU A 36 11.63 4.12 0.32
CA LEU A 36 11.78 3.33 1.55
C LEU A 36 13.17 3.50 2.19
N LEU A 37 14.23 3.66 1.38
CA LEU A 37 15.56 4.00 1.88
C LEU A 37 15.56 5.34 2.62
N SER A 38 14.85 6.34 2.11
CA SER A 38 14.70 7.64 2.78
C SER A 38 13.95 7.50 4.11
N VAL A 39 12.82 6.77 4.13
CA VAL A 39 12.02 6.53 5.34
C VAL A 39 12.84 5.82 6.41
N HIS A 40 13.62 4.82 6.03
CA HIS A 40 14.42 4.00 6.93
C HIS A 40 15.84 4.53 7.16
N LYS A 41 16.17 5.75 6.71
CA LYS A 41 17.49 6.39 6.92
C LYS A 41 18.67 5.60 6.35
N GLY A 42 18.46 4.87 5.26
CA GLY A 42 19.51 4.21 4.49
C GLY A 42 19.36 2.69 4.33
N PRO A 43 20.28 2.06 3.58
CA PRO A 43 20.18 0.66 3.18
C PRO A 43 20.34 -0.33 4.33
N GLU A 44 21.21 -0.05 5.30
CA GLU A 44 21.46 -0.94 6.44
C GLU A 44 20.22 -1.07 7.32
N SER A 45 19.62 0.06 7.69
CA SER A 45 18.41 0.09 8.51
C SER A 45 17.20 -0.49 7.78
N LEU A 46 17.05 -0.22 6.47
CA LEU A 46 15.99 -0.87 5.67
C LEU A 46 16.19 -2.39 5.60
N SER A 47 17.43 -2.88 5.45
CA SER A 47 17.74 -4.30 5.41
C SER A 47 17.44 -4.98 6.76
N ALA A 48 17.88 -4.36 7.87
CA ALA A 48 17.56 -4.83 9.21
C ALA A 48 16.04 -4.88 9.45
N PHE A 49 15.31 -3.84 9.02
CA PHE A 49 13.85 -3.80 9.12
C PHE A 49 13.19 -4.93 8.32
N LYS A 50 13.64 -5.21 7.09
CA LYS A 50 13.13 -6.33 6.27
C LYS A 50 13.33 -7.69 6.95
N MET A 51 14.48 -7.90 7.61
CA MET A 51 14.77 -9.15 8.30
C MET A 51 13.97 -9.29 9.60
N GLN A 52 13.82 -8.21 10.35
CA GLN A 52 13.15 -8.22 11.64
C GLN A 52 11.62 -8.20 11.52
N TYR A 53 11.09 -7.48 10.52
CA TYR A 53 9.67 -7.18 10.33
C TYR A 53 9.25 -7.37 8.85
N PRO A 54 9.35 -8.60 8.31
CA PRO A 54 9.10 -8.85 6.89
C PRO A 54 7.66 -8.54 6.49
N HIS A 55 6.69 -8.76 7.37
CA HIS A 55 5.29 -8.49 7.08
C HIS A 55 5.01 -6.98 7.05
N GLU A 56 5.51 -6.23 8.04
CA GLU A 56 5.40 -4.79 8.12
C GLU A 56 6.09 -4.11 6.94
N TYR A 57 7.22 -4.64 6.48
CA TYR A 57 7.86 -4.20 5.25
C TYR A 57 6.91 -4.33 4.05
N LEU A 58 6.23 -5.46 3.88
CA LEU A 58 5.27 -5.65 2.80
C LEU A 58 4.06 -4.71 2.93
N LEU A 59 3.57 -4.45 4.14
CA LEU A 59 2.50 -3.48 4.39
C LEU A 59 2.93 -2.05 4.06
N GLN A 60 4.17 -1.67 4.40
CA GLN A 60 4.72 -0.37 4.01
C GLN A 60 4.87 -0.26 2.49
N LEU A 61 5.41 -1.29 1.85
CA LEU A 61 5.54 -1.32 0.40
C LEU A 61 4.16 -1.23 -0.27
N TRP A 62 3.16 -1.93 0.25
CA TRP A 62 1.77 -1.80 -0.19
C TRP A 62 1.27 -0.36 -0.06
N TYR A 63 1.44 0.23 1.13
CA TYR A 63 0.95 1.58 1.40
C TYR A 63 1.57 2.62 0.47
N PHE A 64 2.86 2.53 0.20
CA PHE A 64 3.53 3.47 -0.70
C PHE A 64 3.29 3.18 -2.18
N SER A 65 2.95 1.96 -2.59
CA SER A 65 2.77 1.63 -4.02
C SER A 65 1.32 1.56 -4.48
N SER A 66 0.40 1.26 -3.56
CA SER A 66 -0.95 0.81 -3.89
C SER A 66 -2.06 1.56 -3.14
N SER A 67 -1.73 2.42 -2.15
CA SER A 67 -2.75 3.22 -1.45
C SER A 67 -3.26 4.43 -2.25
N PHE A 68 -2.72 4.62 -3.45
CA PHE A 68 -3.06 5.68 -4.39
C PHE A 68 -2.72 5.21 -5.81
N TYR A 69 -3.15 5.96 -6.81
CA TYR A 69 -2.72 5.78 -8.19
C TYR A 69 -2.52 7.14 -8.88
N ILE A 70 -1.82 7.13 -10.02
CA ILE A 70 -1.61 8.32 -10.85
C ILE A 70 -2.63 8.35 -11.97
N ARG A 71 -3.23 9.51 -12.19
CA ARG A 71 -4.19 9.77 -13.27
C ARG A 71 -3.64 10.87 -14.19
N GLU A 72 -3.62 10.60 -15.49
CA GLU A 72 -3.21 11.59 -16.50
C GLU A 72 -4.30 12.65 -16.70
N LEU A 73 -3.87 13.91 -16.82
CA LEU A 73 -4.73 15.04 -17.15
C LEU A 73 -4.79 15.22 -18.66
N LYS A 74 -6.01 15.26 -19.22
CA LYS A 74 -6.22 15.32 -20.68
C LYS A 74 -5.64 16.57 -21.36
N GLU A 75 -5.47 17.66 -20.62
CA GLU A 75 -5.20 19.00 -21.18
C GLU A 75 -3.80 19.55 -20.84
N ASN A 76 -3.01 18.86 -20.01
CA ASN A 76 -1.72 19.39 -19.56
C ASN A 76 -0.52 18.82 -20.35
N GLN A 77 0.36 19.70 -20.81
CA GLN A 77 1.63 19.36 -21.47
C GLN A 77 2.82 19.24 -20.50
N GLY A 78 2.56 18.97 -19.21
CA GLY A 78 3.60 18.82 -18.19
C GLY A 78 4.38 17.51 -18.29
N PRO A 79 5.56 17.40 -17.64
CA PRO A 79 6.26 16.13 -17.49
C PRO A 79 5.43 15.12 -16.70
N LYS A 80 5.68 13.83 -16.92
CA LYS A 80 5.15 12.74 -16.11
C LYS A 80 5.88 12.65 -14.77
N ILE A 81 5.15 12.33 -13.70
CA ILE A 81 5.73 12.12 -12.37
C ILE A 81 6.22 10.68 -12.23
N ASN A 82 7.34 10.50 -11.54
CA ASN A 82 7.72 9.18 -11.05
C ASN A 82 6.94 8.88 -9.76
N PRO A 83 6.04 7.87 -9.74
CA PRO A 83 5.23 7.57 -8.56
C PRO A 83 6.06 7.24 -7.32
N GLY A 84 7.26 6.67 -7.50
CA GLY A 84 8.18 6.32 -6.42
C GLY A 84 8.80 7.51 -5.70
N LEU A 85 8.58 8.75 -6.18
CA LEU A 85 9.05 9.97 -5.51
C LEU A 85 7.96 10.67 -4.68
N ILE A 86 6.73 10.16 -4.70
CA ILE A 86 5.59 10.80 -4.05
C ILE A 86 5.49 10.33 -2.60
N ASP A 87 5.74 11.24 -1.66
CA ASP A 87 5.49 10.97 -0.25
C ASP A 87 3.99 11.14 0.07
N ILE A 88 3.22 10.07 -0.11
CA ILE A 88 1.77 10.11 0.12
C ILE A 88 1.36 10.35 1.57
N ARG A 89 2.27 10.19 2.56
CA ARG A 89 1.96 10.49 3.97
C ARG A 89 1.62 11.95 4.16
N ARG A 90 2.19 12.83 3.33
CA ARG A 90 1.93 14.28 3.38
C ARG A 90 0.47 14.62 3.10
N PHE A 91 -0.25 13.74 2.42
CA PHE A 91 -1.65 13.94 2.02
C PHE A 91 -2.63 13.08 2.82
N GLU A 92 -2.15 12.29 3.78
CA GLU A 92 -3.00 11.32 4.51
C GLU A 92 -4.13 11.99 5.31
N HIS A 93 -3.91 13.22 5.77
CA HIS A 93 -4.93 14.02 6.46
C HIS A 93 -6.10 14.46 5.56
N LEU A 94 -5.93 14.39 4.23
CA LEU A 94 -6.98 14.71 3.26
C LEU A 94 -7.83 13.49 2.93
N ARG A 95 -7.36 12.27 3.23
CA ARG A 95 -8.03 11.02 2.83
C ARG A 95 -9.42 10.92 3.45
N GLN A 96 -10.39 10.54 2.63
CA GLN A 96 -11.78 10.37 3.05
C GLN A 96 -12.12 8.90 3.27
N GLU A 97 -13.13 8.64 4.11
CA GLU A 97 -13.50 7.28 4.50
C GLU A 97 -14.02 6.45 3.32
N ASN A 98 -14.85 7.04 2.47
CA ASN A 98 -15.63 6.34 1.46
C ASN A 98 -15.47 6.89 0.03
N SER A 99 -14.63 7.90 -0.15
CA SER A 99 -14.41 8.59 -1.43
C SER A 99 -12.94 8.77 -1.73
N GLU A 100 -12.61 8.73 -3.03
CA GLU A 100 -11.29 9.05 -3.53
C GLU A 100 -11.01 10.55 -3.39
N VAL A 101 -9.74 10.88 -3.17
CA VAL A 101 -9.30 12.26 -3.01
C VAL A 101 -8.25 12.57 -4.07
N VAL A 102 -8.50 13.63 -4.83
CA VAL A 102 -7.63 14.06 -5.91
C VAL A 102 -6.63 15.08 -5.38
N ILE A 103 -5.34 14.80 -5.58
CA ILE A 103 -4.23 15.64 -5.18
C ILE A 103 -3.57 16.18 -6.46
N PRO A 104 -3.76 17.47 -6.78
CA PRO A 104 -3.09 18.07 -7.93
C PRO A 104 -1.58 18.12 -7.68
N LEU A 105 -0.79 17.64 -8.64
CA LEU A 105 0.66 17.67 -8.59
C LEU A 105 1.17 18.85 -9.42
N THR A 106 1.34 20.00 -8.77
CA THR A 106 1.72 21.26 -9.44
C THR A 106 2.96 21.09 -10.31
N GLY A 107 2.85 21.46 -11.59
CA GLY A 107 3.95 21.37 -12.56
C GLY A 107 4.02 20.05 -13.33
N PHE A 108 3.13 19.09 -13.07
CA PHE A 108 3.05 17.81 -13.79
C PHE A 108 1.78 17.70 -14.63
N SER A 109 1.79 16.82 -15.63
CA SER A 109 0.60 16.47 -16.44
C SER A 109 -0.30 15.42 -15.77
N GLU A 110 -0.03 15.12 -14.51
CA GLU A 110 -0.63 14.01 -13.79
C GLU A 110 -1.09 14.48 -12.40
N GLU A 111 -2.05 13.77 -11.82
CA GLU A 111 -2.52 13.97 -10.46
C GLU A 111 -2.47 12.66 -9.69
N ALA A 112 -2.28 12.75 -8.37
CA ALA A 112 -2.36 11.59 -7.50
C ALA A 112 -3.78 11.44 -6.98
N VAL A 113 -4.32 10.22 -7.02
CA VAL A 113 -5.65 9.91 -6.50
C VAL A 113 -5.49 8.95 -5.33
N LEU A 114 -5.80 9.44 -4.13
CA LEU A 114 -5.79 8.64 -2.91
C LEU A 114 -7.02 7.74 -2.87
N LEU A 115 -6.82 6.45 -2.60
CA LEU A 115 -7.93 5.54 -2.32
C LEU A 115 -8.64 5.90 -1.00
N PRO A 116 -9.93 5.61 -0.86
CA PRO A 116 -10.63 5.81 0.42
C PRO A 116 -10.07 4.92 1.53
N THR A 117 -10.18 5.36 2.79
CA THR A 117 -9.68 4.64 3.97
C THR A 117 -10.24 3.22 4.05
N ASN A 118 -11.53 3.03 3.75
CA ASN A 118 -12.19 1.73 3.78
C ASN A 118 -11.68 0.74 2.71
N LYS A 119 -10.89 1.19 1.73
CA LYS A 119 -10.21 0.35 0.74
C LYS A 119 -8.73 0.15 1.06
N LEU A 120 -8.23 0.70 2.16
CA LEU A 120 -6.85 0.48 2.57
C LEU A 120 -6.66 -0.87 3.23
N LEU A 121 -5.63 -1.59 2.79
CA LEU A 121 -5.14 -2.77 3.50
C LEU A 121 -4.41 -2.38 4.79
N TYR A 122 -3.66 -1.28 4.73
CA TYR A 122 -2.82 -0.81 5.82
C TYR A 122 -2.77 0.72 5.80
N LYS A 123 -2.70 1.30 7.00
CA LYS A 123 -2.43 2.72 7.21
C LYS A 123 -1.25 2.83 8.16
N LEU A 124 -0.28 3.65 7.79
CA LEU A 124 0.84 3.95 8.69
C LEU A 124 0.30 4.65 9.96
N PRO A 125 0.82 4.28 11.14
CA PRO A 125 0.48 4.93 12.40
C PRO A 125 0.92 6.40 12.43
#